data_AF-A0A8S1VKH2-F1
#
_entry.id   AF-A0A8S1VKH2-F1
#
_cell.length_a   1.000
_cell.length_b   1.000
_cell.length_c   1.000
_cell.angle_alpha   90.00
_cell.angle_beta   90.00
_cell.angle_gamma   90.00
#
_symmetry.space_group_name_H-M   'P 1'
#
loop_
_entity.id
_entity.type
_entity.pdbx_description
1 polymer ?
#
loop_
_entity_poly.entity_id
_entity_poly.type
_entity_poly.pdbx_seq_one_letter_code
_entity_poly.pdbx_strand_id
1 'polypeptide(L)'
;MNQAQIIHQVQQVFNKLSQNHLQPMSKETIIRFLDQQSNKMYDRVLFEQLYTRMQKTDNGQITINDFIQILMEALQSLKNKISILEQQVAQKQLKLDDDQLHLQQLQTIEEYNSYKICKGSKVRITIIDAKIQFPGNTRVAIILGCDDTKYSTKPTIRQNPIWNEKFEFNINTGEEEIYIVILDEELIEKQEIGGQAKLNLKEFYDQKPHDIKLELKDKYGVVLYSIINLRVQWIHSQTKYFKESIKENQQVIDDLSQDINEYKSDILQLFYPFDEKHQNQPNERYLATEQSTIQQIHDFHFYDTSQAQLWVKLALALTLIQFILILIANLFKTQFLDLIVLFYSLYYYMNNNKLLSLLHFKIISAMIIVTIIFDIIWFVIYTNPWTTNSVLFFQLEHSFQMYEVIISYILLGIKVILISIYANLYFMCPDKRTNIYDAQYEIIFGQRSIENEDQDSYSFRNTNHYLHQSFSKNF
;
A
#
# COMPACT_ATOMS: atom_id res chain seq x y z
N MET A 1 16.86 12.60 14.18
CA MET A 1 18.04 12.09 14.91
C MET A 1 18.37 10.66 14.50
N ASN A 2 19.65 10.39 14.25
CA ASN A 2 20.18 9.05 13.99
C ASN A 2 20.22 8.24 15.31
N GLN A 3 20.03 6.92 15.25
CA GLN A 3 20.04 6.03 16.42
C GLN A 3 21.31 6.19 17.27
N ALA A 4 22.46 6.37 16.62
CA ALA A 4 23.74 6.64 17.30
C ALA A 4 23.73 7.91 18.16
N GLN A 5 23.00 8.96 17.74
CA GLN A 5 22.89 10.21 18.49
C GLN A 5 22.03 10.02 19.74
N ILE A 6 20.94 9.24 19.64
CA ILE A 6 20.06 8.93 20.76
C ILE A 6 20.80 8.09 21.80
N ILE A 7 21.54 7.06 21.36
CA ILE A 7 22.36 6.23 22.25
C ILE A 7 23.38 7.10 22.99
N HIS A 8 24.09 7.97 22.26
CA HIS A 8 25.08 8.86 22.86
C HIS A 8 24.46 9.80 23.90
N GLN A 9 23.30 10.38 23.61
CA GLN A 9 22.57 11.24 24.54
C GLN A 9 22.16 10.48 25.82
N VAL A 10 21.60 9.28 25.67
CA VAL A 10 21.22 8.43 26.81
C VAL A 10 22.45 8.07 27.65
N GLN A 11 23.56 7.68 27.01
CA GLN A 11 24.82 7.38 27.70
C GLN A 11 25.37 8.59 28.45
N GLN A 12 25.34 9.78 27.85
CA GLN A 12 25.78 11.02 28.50
C GLN A 12 24.98 11.32 29.77
N VAL A 13 23.68 11.09 29.74
CA VAL A 13 22.83 11.25 30.94
C VAL A 13 23.22 10.23 31.99
N PHE A 14 23.33 8.94 31.65
CA PHE A 14 23.72 7.91 32.62
C PHE A 14 25.16 8.03 33.14
N ASN A 15 26.07 8.71 32.43
CA ASN A 15 27.39 9.04 32.95
C ASN A 15 27.34 9.91 34.22
N LYS A 16 26.23 10.64 34.45
CA LYS A 16 25.97 11.36 35.72
C LYS A 16 25.72 10.41 36.89
N LEU A 17 25.26 9.18 36.62
CA LEU A 17 24.98 8.15 37.62
C LEU A 17 26.21 7.27 37.90
N SER A 18 26.84 6.74 36.85
CA SER A 18 28.08 5.95 36.96
C SER A 18 28.87 5.99 35.66
N GLN A 19 30.19 6.13 35.76
CA GLN A 19 31.11 6.02 34.62
C GLN A 19 31.32 4.56 34.17
N ASN A 20 31.04 3.58 35.03
CA ASN A 20 31.15 2.16 34.70
C ASN A 20 29.76 1.57 34.43
N HIS A 21 29.38 1.48 33.16
CA HIS A 21 28.05 1.01 32.74
C HIS A 21 27.81 -0.49 32.94
N LEU A 22 28.85 -1.25 33.28
CA LEU A 22 28.78 -2.69 33.62
C LEU A 22 28.56 -2.94 35.11
N GLN A 23 28.62 -1.90 35.94
CA GLN A 23 28.37 -2.04 37.37
C GLN A 23 26.90 -2.41 37.62
N PRO A 24 26.61 -3.49 38.35
CA PRO A 24 25.24 -3.87 38.65
C PRO A 24 24.62 -2.88 39.63
N MET A 25 23.37 -2.49 39.37
CA MET A 25 22.60 -1.54 40.16
C MET A 25 21.22 -2.09 40.50
N SER A 26 20.69 -1.64 41.64
CA SER A 26 19.33 -1.99 42.02
C SER A 26 18.31 -1.24 41.17
N LYS A 27 17.13 -1.85 41.04
CA LYS A 27 15.96 -1.28 40.39
C LYS A 27 15.63 0.12 40.91
N GLU A 28 15.63 0.30 42.23
CA GLU A 28 15.30 1.55 42.90
C GLU A 28 16.30 2.66 42.59
N THR A 29 17.57 2.31 42.39
CA THR A 29 18.63 3.27 42.07
C THR A 29 18.38 3.89 40.69
N ILE A 30 18.05 3.05 39.70
CA ILE A 30 17.79 3.52 38.34
C ILE A 30 16.49 4.34 38.29
N ILE A 31 15.42 3.88 38.94
CA ILE A 31 14.14 4.62 39.00
C ILE A 31 14.35 6.01 39.63
N ARG A 32 15.01 6.09 40.78
CA ARG A 32 15.27 7.37 41.46
C ARG A 32 16.09 8.31 40.59
N PHE A 33 17.06 7.76 39.85
CA PHE A 33 17.84 8.55 38.91
C PHE A 33 16.98 9.11 37.77
N LEU A 34 16.09 8.31 37.17
CA LEU A 34 15.18 8.76 36.13
C LEU A 34 14.19 9.82 36.64
N ASP A 35 13.69 9.70 37.87
CA ASP A 35 12.86 10.73 38.51
C ASP A 35 13.62 12.05 38.65
N GLN A 36 14.88 11.98 39.09
CA GLN A 36 15.73 13.16 39.24
C GLN A 36 16.03 13.84 37.90
N GLN A 37 16.30 13.07 36.84
CA GLN A 37 16.58 13.66 35.52
C GLN A 37 15.32 14.27 34.87
N SER A 38 14.14 13.76 35.20
CA SER A 38 12.88 14.23 34.61
C SER A 38 12.19 15.34 35.41
N ASN A 39 12.66 15.68 36.62
CA ASN A 39 11.99 16.61 37.54
C ASN A 39 10.51 16.23 37.83
N LYS A 40 10.11 14.98 37.55
CA LYS A 40 8.79 14.41 37.79
C LYS A 40 8.91 12.91 38.06
N MET A 41 7.82 12.26 38.46
CA MET A 41 7.84 10.80 38.55
C MET A 41 7.89 10.20 37.14
N TYR A 42 8.93 9.42 36.87
CA TYR A 42 9.01 8.60 35.66
C TYR A 42 7.89 7.56 35.65
N ASP A 43 7.34 7.25 34.48
CA ASP A 43 6.23 6.29 34.38
C ASP A 43 6.67 4.92 34.93
N ARG A 44 6.01 4.50 36.01
CA ARG A 44 6.34 3.25 36.70
C ARG A 44 5.93 2.05 35.88
N VAL A 45 4.79 2.11 35.19
CA VAL A 45 4.29 0.99 34.37
C VAL A 45 5.26 0.75 33.21
N LEU A 46 5.67 1.83 32.54
CA LEU A 46 6.65 1.77 31.46
C LEU A 46 8.00 1.22 31.95
N PHE A 47 8.47 1.70 33.11
CA PHE A 47 9.70 1.19 33.69
C PHE A 47 9.64 -0.31 34.02
N GLU A 48 8.55 -0.80 34.62
CA GLU A 48 8.39 -2.23 34.90
C GLU A 48 8.43 -3.08 33.62
N GLN A 49 7.81 -2.60 32.54
CA GLN A 49 7.83 -3.28 31.24
C GLN A 49 9.24 -3.39 30.68
N LEU A 50 10.07 -2.36 30.82
CA LEU A 50 11.49 -2.44 30.44
C LEU A 50 12.24 -3.39 31.37
N TYR A 51 12.07 -3.23 32.69
CA TYR A 51 12.79 -3.99 33.71
C TYR A 51 12.54 -5.51 33.66
N THR A 52 11.34 -5.93 33.25
CA THR A 52 11.03 -7.36 33.08
C THR A 52 11.81 -8.02 31.95
N ARG A 53 12.22 -7.25 30.93
CA ARG A 53 12.99 -7.73 29.77
C ARG A 53 14.52 -7.67 29.96
N MET A 54 14.97 -6.97 30.98
CA MET A 54 16.39 -6.83 31.33
C MET A 54 16.97 -8.12 31.90
N GLN A 55 18.24 -8.38 31.59
CA GLN A 55 19.02 -9.46 32.17
C GLN A 55 19.40 -9.14 33.62
N LYS A 56 18.89 -9.94 34.53
CA LYS A 56 19.09 -9.78 35.98
C LYS A 56 20.25 -10.65 36.44
N THR A 57 21.09 -10.11 37.32
CA THR A 57 22.04 -10.92 38.08
C THR A 57 21.30 -11.80 39.10
N ASP A 58 22.00 -12.74 39.73
CA ASP A 58 21.43 -13.62 40.78
C ASP A 58 20.77 -12.84 41.93
N ASN A 59 21.19 -11.59 42.15
CA ASN A 59 20.66 -10.70 43.18
C ASN A 59 19.56 -9.74 42.67
N GLY A 60 19.07 -9.93 41.44
CA GLY A 60 18.03 -9.08 40.82
C GLY A 60 18.52 -7.69 40.37
N GLN A 61 19.83 -7.46 40.31
CA GLN A 61 20.41 -6.20 39.84
C GLN A 61 20.57 -6.19 38.32
N ILE A 62 20.61 -5.00 37.72
CA ILE A 62 20.73 -4.79 36.27
C ILE A 62 21.88 -3.83 35.96
N THR A 63 22.38 -3.85 34.72
CA THR A 63 23.45 -2.93 34.28
C THR A 63 22.88 -1.78 33.45
N ILE A 64 23.59 -0.65 33.36
CA ILE A 64 23.18 0.48 32.50
C ILE A 64 23.17 0.04 31.04
N ASN A 65 24.15 -0.74 30.60
CA ASN A 65 24.23 -1.20 29.23
C ASN A 65 23.00 -2.05 28.84
N ASP A 66 22.58 -2.94 29.72
CA ASP A 66 21.38 -3.75 29.52
C ASP A 66 20.12 -2.88 29.50
N PHE A 67 20.02 -1.88 30.39
CA PHE A 67 18.94 -0.90 30.34
C PHE A 67 18.89 -0.15 29.00
N ILE A 68 20.04 0.36 28.53
CA ILE A 68 20.15 1.09 27.25
C ILE A 68 19.78 0.19 26.09
N GLN A 69 20.24 -1.06 26.09
CA GLN A 69 19.91 -2.02 25.05
C GLN A 69 18.39 -2.24 24.96
N ILE A 70 17.75 -2.58 26.08
CA ILE A 70 16.30 -2.82 26.12
C ILE A 70 15.52 -1.55 25.76
N LEU A 71 15.99 -0.37 26.18
CA LEU A 71 15.42 0.91 25.80
C LEU A 71 15.46 1.14 24.28
N MET A 72 16.59 0.81 23.64
CA MET A 72 16.74 0.93 22.19
C MET A 72 15.89 -0.09 21.43
N GLU A 73 15.78 -1.31 21.93
CA GLU A 73 14.90 -2.34 21.36
C GLU A 73 13.43 -1.89 21.44
N ALA A 74 12.99 -1.33 22.57
CA ALA A 74 11.66 -0.76 22.73
C ALA A 74 11.41 0.39 21.73
N LEU A 75 12.35 1.33 21.60
CA LEU A 75 12.28 2.41 20.62
C LEU A 75 12.15 1.87 19.19
N GLN A 76 12.97 0.89 18.82
CA GLN A 76 12.93 0.31 17.48
C GLN A 76 11.61 -0.41 17.22
N SER A 77 11.09 -1.14 18.21
CA SER A 77 9.79 -1.78 18.12
C SER A 77 8.66 -0.77 17.91
N LEU A 78 8.63 0.31 18.69
CA LEU A 78 7.63 1.38 18.54
C LEU A 78 7.73 2.08 17.19
N LYS A 79 8.95 2.39 16.72
CA LYS A 79 9.18 2.97 15.38
C LYS A 79 8.70 2.05 14.26
N ASN A 80 8.97 0.75 14.37
CA ASN A 80 8.50 -0.23 13.39
C ASN A 80 6.96 -0.28 13.36
N LYS A 81 6.30 -0.28 14.54
CA LYS A 81 4.84 -0.22 14.64
C LYS A 81 4.27 1.04 14.00
N ILE A 82 4.83 2.21 14.31
CA ILE A 82 4.41 3.49 13.70
C ILE A 82 4.55 3.43 12.19
N SER A 83 5.69 2.94 11.68
CA SER A 83 5.92 2.84 10.23
C SER A 83 4.91 1.92 9.53
N ILE A 84 4.56 0.78 10.16
CA ILE A 84 3.54 -0.14 9.62
C ILE A 84 2.17 0.54 9.60
N LEU A 85 1.79 1.20 10.69
CA LEU A 85 0.50 1.90 10.76
C LEU A 85 0.43 3.07 9.77
N GLU A 86 1.49 3.86 9.62
CA GLU A 86 1.58 4.94 8.63
C GLU A 86 1.42 4.39 7.20
N GLN A 87 2.01 3.23 6.90
CA GLN A 87 1.81 2.55 5.62
C GLN A 87 0.34 2.11 5.43
N GLN A 88 -0.30 1.58 6.47
CA GLN A 88 -1.71 1.20 6.42
C GLN A 88 -2.62 2.41 6.22
N VAL A 89 -2.36 3.52 6.92
CA VAL A 89 -3.07 4.80 6.73
C VAL A 89 -2.92 5.28 5.29
N ALA A 90 -1.70 5.28 4.74
CA ALA A 90 -1.47 5.68 3.36
C ALA A 90 -2.25 4.80 2.37
N GLN A 91 -2.25 3.47 2.57
CA GLN A 91 -3.04 2.55 1.73
C GLN A 91 -4.53 2.81 1.83
N LYS A 92 -5.06 3.07 3.03
CA LYS A 92 -6.47 3.37 3.26
C LYS A 92 -6.87 4.72 2.68
N GLN A 93 -6.02 5.73 2.79
CA GLN A 93 -6.24 7.04 2.17
C GLN A 93 -6.35 6.92 0.65
N LEU A 94 -5.44 6.16 0.03
CA LEU A 94 -5.50 5.91 -1.41
C LEU A 94 -6.81 5.23 -1.83
N LYS A 95 -7.37 4.33 -1.00
CA LYS A 95 -8.65 3.69 -1.28
C LYS A 95 -9.82 4.63 -1.06
N LEU A 96 -9.76 5.49 -0.06
CA LEU A 96 -10.76 6.51 0.23
C LEU A 96 -10.86 7.52 -0.92
N ASP A 97 -9.73 8.00 -1.44
CA ASP A 97 -9.69 8.93 -2.58
C ASP A 97 -10.29 8.30 -3.86
N ASP A 98 -9.98 7.02 -4.10
CA ASP A 98 -10.53 6.21 -5.21
C ASP A 98 -12.06 6.04 -5.08
N ASP A 99 -12.54 5.69 -3.89
CA ASP A 99 -13.97 5.54 -3.61
C ASP A 99 -14.71 6.89 -3.73
N GLN A 100 -14.09 8.00 -3.33
CA GLN A 100 -14.63 9.34 -3.49
C GLN A 100 -14.78 9.74 -4.96
N LEU A 101 -13.76 9.44 -5.78
CA LEU A 101 -13.80 9.69 -7.22
C LEU A 101 -14.94 8.90 -7.89
N HIS A 102 -15.06 7.61 -7.57
CA HIS A 102 -16.13 6.77 -8.08
C HIS A 102 -17.51 7.26 -7.64
N LEU A 103 -17.65 7.68 -6.38
CA LEU A 103 -18.90 8.23 -5.87
C LEU A 103 -19.31 9.50 -6.63
N GLN A 104 -18.38 10.40 -6.95
CA GLN A 104 -18.66 11.60 -7.73
C GLN A 104 -19.15 11.28 -9.14
N GLN A 105 -18.56 10.27 -9.79
CA GLN A 105 -18.99 9.81 -11.11
C GLN A 105 -20.39 9.19 -11.07
N LEU A 106 -20.70 8.40 -10.04
CA LEU A 106 -21.96 7.68 -9.93
C LEU A 106 -23.16 8.59 -9.61
N GLN A 107 -22.95 9.72 -8.93
CA GLN A 107 -24.01 10.66 -8.59
C GLN A 107 -24.77 11.22 -9.80
N THR A 108 -24.18 11.19 -10.99
CA THR A 108 -24.79 11.68 -12.24
C THR A 108 -25.30 10.59 -13.16
N ILE A 109 -24.88 9.34 -12.95
CA ILE A 109 -25.10 8.21 -13.88
C ILE A 109 -26.05 7.17 -13.29
N GLU A 110 -26.07 6.99 -11.96
CA GLU A 110 -26.79 5.89 -11.34
C GLU A 110 -28.32 6.08 -11.43
N GLU A 111 -28.99 5.15 -12.11
CA GLU A 111 -30.44 5.13 -12.26
C GLU A 111 -31.06 4.00 -11.45
N TYR A 112 -32.19 4.28 -10.81
CA TYR A 112 -32.93 3.32 -10.01
C TYR A 112 -34.22 2.90 -10.71
N ASN A 113 -34.61 1.65 -10.49
CA ASN A 113 -35.92 1.15 -10.91
C ASN A 113 -37.00 1.39 -9.84
N SER A 114 -38.23 0.93 -10.08
CA SER A 114 -39.36 1.06 -9.16
C SER A 114 -39.15 0.40 -7.79
N TYR A 115 -38.23 -0.56 -7.70
CA TYR A 115 -37.86 -1.28 -6.47
C TYR A 115 -36.72 -0.61 -5.70
N LYS A 116 -36.28 0.59 -6.14
CA LYS A 116 -35.11 1.31 -5.59
C LYS A 116 -33.81 0.51 -5.69
N ILE A 117 -33.69 -0.32 -6.72
CA ILE A 117 -32.48 -1.06 -7.06
C ILE A 117 -31.84 -0.38 -8.29
N CYS A 118 -30.52 -0.20 -8.25
CA CYS A 118 -29.75 0.34 -9.36
C CYS A 118 -29.92 -0.54 -10.60
N LYS A 119 -30.14 0.08 -11.76
CA LYS A 119 -30.10 -0.63 -13.04
C LYS A 119 -28.71 -1.25 -13.23
N GLY A 120 -28.65 -2.55 -13.48
CA GLY A 120 -27.39 -3.29 -13.51
C GLY A 120 -26.85 -3.68 -12.14
N SER A 121 -27.70 -3.71 -11.10
CA SER A 121 -27.38 -4.35 -9.82
C SER A 121 -26.98 -5.81 -10.05
N LYS A 122 -25.93 -6.22 -9.34
CA LYS A 122 -25.37 -7.57 -9.44
C LYS A 122 -25.19 -8.20 -8.08
N VAL A 123 -25.52 -9.49 -8.00
CA VAL A 123 -25.09 -10.36 -6.92
C VAL A 123 -23.95 -11.23 -7.40
N ARG A 124 -22.86 -11.22 -6.65
CA ARG A 124 -21.69 -12.05 -6.89
C ARG A 124 -21.69 -13.20 -5.90
N ILE A 125 -21.56 -14.42 -6.41
CA ILE A 125 -21.46 -15.64 -5.62
C ILE A 125 -20.14 -16.31 -5.93
N THR A 126 -19.36 -16.62 -4.90
CA THR A 126 -18.14 -17.43 -5.01
C THR A 126 -18.40 -18.78 -4.36
N ILE A 127 -18.33 -19.85 -5.14
CA ILE A 127 -18.39 -21.22 -4.63
C ILE A 127 -16.99 -21.60 -4.17
N ILE A 128 -16.81 -21.83 -2.86
CA ILE A 128 -15.50 -22.10 -2.28
C ILE A 128 -15.25 -23.61 -2.28
N ASP A 129 -16.01 -24.32 -1.46
CA ASP A 129 -15.89 -25.76 -1.27
C ASP A 129 -17.25 -26.36 -0.83
N ALA A 130 -17.30 -27.69 -0.71
CA ALA A 130 -18.44 -28.37 -0.10
C ALA A 130 -18.02 -29.61 0.69
N LYS A 131 -18.88 -30.01 1.63
CA LYS A 131 -18.85 -31.30 2.29
C LYS A 131 -20.04 -32.12 1.81
N ILE A 132 -19.77 -33.21 1.09
CA ILE A 132 -20.80 -34.04 0.47
C ILE A 132 -20.91 -35.36 1.24
N GLN A 133 -22.14 -35.75 1.61
CA GLN A 133 -22.40 -36.94 2.43
C GLN A 133 -23.31 -38.00 1.78
N PHE A 134 -23.84 -37.74 0.59
CA PHE A 134 -24.62 -38.74 -0.15
C PHE A 134 -23.71 -39.71 -0.93
N PRO A 135 -24.13 -40.98 -1.14
CA PRO A 135 -23.29 -42.03 -1.72
C PRO A 135 -23.01 -41.82 -3.21
N GLY A 136 -21.88 -42.34 -3.69
CA GLY A 136 -21.43 -42.32 -5.09
C GLY A 136 -19.95 -41.97 -5.24
N ASN A 137 -19.36 -42.26 -6.41
CA ASN A 137 -17.91 -42.13 -6.65
C ASN A 137 -17.56 -41.21 -7.83
N THR A 138 -18.55 -40.62 -8.50
CA THR A 138 -18.34 -39.73 -9.64
C THR A 138 -18.03 -38.29 -9.25
N ARG A 139 -17.64 -37.51 -10.27
CA ARG A 139 -17.37 -36.07 -10.13
C ARG A 139 -18.66 -35.30 -9.91
N VAL A 140 -18.53 -34.20 -9.20
CA VAL A 140 -19.63 -33.33 -8.80
C VAL A 140 -19.43 -31.93 -9.35
N ALA A 141 -20.53 -31.30 -9.73
CA ALA A 141 -20.57 -29.91 -10.15
C ALA A 141 -21.73 -29.19 -9.45
N ILE A 142 -21.63 -27.87 -9.30
CA ILE A 142 -22.68 -27.04 -8.72
C ILE A 142 -23.28 -26.19 -9.83
N ILE A 143 -24.60 -26.28 -9.97
CA ILE A 143 -25.38 -25.39 -10.81
C ILE A 143 -25.96 -24.27 -9.94
N LEU A 144 -25.80 -23.04 -10.41
CA LEU A 144 -26.47 -21.87 -9.86
C LEU A 144 -27.49 -21.38 -10.88
N GLY A 145 -28.70 -21.06 -10.43
CA GLY A 145 -29.76 -20.51 -11.28
C GLY A 145 -30.43 -19.30 -10.63
N CYS A 146 -30.68 -18.27 -11.42
CA CYS A 146 -31.47 -17.10 -11.06
C CYS A 146 -32.29 -16.71 -12.28
N ASP A 147 -33.63 -16.80 -12.18
CA ASP A 147 -34.55 -16.67 -13.31
C ASP A 147 -34.13 -17.55 -14.51
N ASP A 148 -33.91 -16.93 -15.68
CA ASP A 148 -33.50 -17.60 -16.92
C ASP A 148 -31.98 -17.83 -17.02
N THR A 149 -31.19 -17.28 -16.09
CA THR A 149 -29.72 -17.39 -16.12
C THR A 149 -29.25 -18.58 -15.30
N LYS A 150 -28.38 -19.41 -15.87
CA LYS A 150 -27.78 -20.57 -15.21
C LYS A 150 -26.28 -20.61 -15.42
N TYR A 151 -25.56 -20.95 -14.37
CA TYR A 151 -24.13 -21.21 -14.39
C TYR A 151 -23.83 -22.60 -13.82
N SER A 152 -22.71 -23.18 -14.21
CA SER A 152 -22.20 -24.43 -13.66
C SER A 152 -20.73 -24.28 -13.32
N THR A 153 -20.31 -24.82 -12.19
CA THR A 153 -18.89 -25.00 -11.90
C THR A 153 -18.29 -26.11 -12.76
N LYS A 154 -16.95 -26.18 -12.80
CA LYS A 154 -16.25 -27.32 -13.38
C LYS A 154 -16.47 -28.57 -12.50
N PRO A 155 -16.71 -29.74 -13.12
CA PRO A 155 -16.78 -30.99 -12.37
C PRO A 155 -15.48 -31.27 -11.62
N THR A 156 -15.57 -31.64 -10.34
CA THR A 156 -14.42 -31.96 -9.48
C THR A 156 -14.66 -33.23 -8.68
N ILE A 157 -13.64 -33.71 -7.98
CA ILE A 157 -13.71 -34.92 -7.15
C ILE A 157 -14.63 -34.66 -5.95
N ARG A 158 -15.54 -35.59 -5.65
CA ARG A 158 -16.52 -35.48 -4.56
C ARG A 158 -15.90 -35.40 -3.16
N GLN A 159 -14.73 -35.98 -2.96
CA GLN A 159 -14.07 -35.98 -1.66
C GLN A 159 -13.44 -34.59 -1.43
N ASN A 160 -14.07 -33.79 -0.57
CA ASN A 160 -13.65 -32.41 -0.26
C ASN A 160 -13.46 -31.53 -1.52
N PRO A 161 -14.52 -31.34 -2.33
CA PRO A 161 -14.45 -30.55 -3.54
C PRO A 161 -14.11 -29.09 -3.23
N ILE A 162 -13.21 -28.53 -4.02
CA ILE A 162 -12.83 -27.11 -3.97
C ILE A 162 -12.99 -26.57 -5.39
N TRP A 163 -13.69 -25.44 -5.52
CA TRP A 163 -13.92 -24.78 -6.81
C TRP A 163 -13.26 -23.41 -6.89
N ASN A 164 -13.49 -22.56 -5.89
CA ASN A 164 -13.09 -21.14 -5.90
C ASN A 164 -13.57 -20.38 -7.16
N GLU A 165 -14.75 -20.75 -7.67
CA GLU A 165 -15.33 -20.18 -8.90
C GLU A 165 -16.32 -19.05 -8.57
N LYS A 166 -16.36 -18.02 -9.43
CA LYS A 166 -17.17 -16.80 -9.23
C LYS A 166 -18.22 -16.68 -10.31
N PHE A 167 -19.44 -16.34 -9.89
CA PHE A 167 -20.60 -16.14 -10.76
C PHE A 167 -21.30 -14.83 -10.41
N GLU A 168 -21.91 -14.18 -11.40
CA GLU A 168 -22.65 -12.93 -11.21
C GLU A 168 -24.04 -13.04 -11.82
N PHE A 169 -25.07 -12.68 -11.07
CA PHE A 169 -26.44 -12.56 -11.57
C PHE A 169 -26.89 -11.11 -11.52
N ASN A 170 -27.65 -10.67 -12.53
CA ASN A 170 -28.29 -9.37 -12.53
C ASN A 170 -29.56 -9.43 -11.68
N ILE A 171 -29.74 -8.47 -10.77
CA ILE A 171 -30.88 -8.40 -9.85
C ILE A 171 -31.70 -7.15 -10.18
N ASN A 172 -33.01 -7.31 -10.32
CA ASN A 172 -33.92 -6.23 -10.66
C ASN A 172 -34.87 -5.90 -9.50
N THR A 173 -35.41 -6.89 -8.80
CA THR A 173 -36.49 -6.71 -7.81
C THR A 173 -36.01 -6.85 -6.37
N GLY A 174 -34.92 -7.59 -6.15
CA GLY A 174 -34.43 -7.97 -4.83
C GLY A 174 -35.21 -9.14 -4.20
N GLU A 175 -36.20 -9.66 -4.90
CA GLU A 175 -37.01 -10.82 -4.51
C GLU A 175 -36.65 -12.07 -5.34
N GLU A 176 -35.67 -11.96 -6.26
CA GLU A 176 -35.17 -13.08 -7.04
C GLU A 176 -34.63 -14.18 -6.14
N GLU A 177 -35.04 -15.42 -6.40
CA GLU A 177 -34.52 -16.59 -5.70
C GLU A 177 -33.35 -17.18 -6.48
N ILE A 178 -32.21 -17.33 -5.80
CA ILE A 178 -31.07 -18.03 -6.39
C ILE A 178 -31.06 -19.47 -5.92
N TYR A 179 -31.18 -20.37 -6.89
CA TYR A 179 -31.19 -21.80 -6.69
C TYR A 179 -29.78 -22.33 -6.85
N ILE A 180 -29.37 -23.18 -5.91
CA ILE A 180 -28.09 -23.87 -5.95
C ILE A 180 -28.39 -25.36 -5.93
N VAL A 181 -27.90 -26.09 -6.93
CA VAL A 181 -28.13 -27.52 -7.08
C VAL A 181 -26.79 -28.20 -7.25
N ILE A 182 -26.55 -29.26 -6.49
CA ILE A 182 -25.41 -30.13 -6.73
C ILE A 182 -25.80 -31.25 -7.70
N LEU A 183 -25.02 -31.38 -8.76
CA LEU A 183 -25.13 -32.47 -9.71
C LEU A 183 -23.95 -33.42 -9.55
N ASP A 184 -24.26 -34.68 -9.78
CA ASP A 184 -23.34 -35.80 -9.76
C ASP A 184 -23.50 -36.53 -11.10
N GLU A 185 -22.41 -36.90 -11.77
CA GLU A 185 -22.47 -37.48 -13.13
C GLU A 185 -23.41 -38.72 -13.17
N GLU A 186 -23.38 -39.57 -12.14
CA GLU A 186 -24.29 -40.72 -11.99
C GLU A 186 -25.76 -40.31 -11.78
N LEU A 187 -26.03 -39.19 -11.11
CA LEU A 187 -27.40 -38.72 -10.85
C LEU A 187 -28.01 -38.05 -12.08
N ILE A 188 -27.18 -37.42 -12.93
CA ILE A 188 -27.63 -36.84 -14.20
C ILE A 188 -28.24 -37.94 -15.10
N GLU A 189 -27.59 -39.10 -15.18
CA GLU A 189 -28.10 -40.25 -15.95
C GLU A 189 -29.46 -40.74 -15.44
N LYS A 190 -29.69 -40.61 -14.13
CA LYS A 190 -30.95 -41.01 -13.46
C LYS A 190 -31.98 -39.90 -13.37
N GLN A 191 -31.70 -38.71 -13.92
CA GLN A 191 -32.52 -37.50 -13.77
C GLN A 191 -32.82 -37.14 -12.30
N GLU A 192 -31.87 -37.42 -11.40
CA GLU A 192 -31.94 -37.06 -9.99
C GLU A 192 -30.98 -35.92 -9.65
N ILE A 193 -31.23 -35.23 -8.54
CA ILE A 193 -30.37 -34.16 -8.03
C ILE A 193 -29.69 -34.62 -6.74
N GLY A 194 -28.42 -34.27 -6.55
CA GLY A 194 -27.68 -34.62 -5.33
C GLY A 194 -28.05 -33.74 -4.13
N GLY A 195 -28.83 -32.68 -4.36
CA GLY A 195 -29.31 -31.77 -3.34
C GLY A 195 -29.49 -30.35 -3.89
N GLN A 196 -30.36 -29.58 -3.24
CA GLN A 196 -30.66 -28.20 -3.58
C GLN A 196 -30.74 -27.31 -2.34
N ALA A 197 -30.36 -26.05 -2.53
CA ALA A 197 -30.54 -24.97 -1.56
C ALA A 197 -31.01 -23.71 -2.29
N LYS A 198 -31.61 -22.79 -1.54
CA LYS A 198 -31.99 -21.47 -2.03
C LYS A 198 -31.28 -20.39 -1.22
N LEU A 199 -30.89 -19.31 -1.88
CA LEU A 199 -30.42 -18.09 -1.24
C LEU A 199 -31.55 -17.06 -1.18
N ASN A 200 -31.69 -16.43 -0.02
CA ASN A 200 -32.56 -15.28 0.16
C ASN A 200 -31.74 -13.98 0.02
N LEU A 201 -31.98 -13.21 -1.04
CA LEU A 201 -31.23 -11.99 -1.31
C LEU A 201 -31.34 -10.93 -0.23
N LYS A 202 -32.43 -10.92 0.56
CA LYS A 202 -32.65 -9.94 1.63
C LYS A 202 -31.58 -9.99 2.73
N GLU A 203 -30.95 -11.15 2.93
CA GLU A 203 -29.87 -11.32 3.90
C GLU A 203 -28.60 -10.55 3.51
N PHE A 204 -28.47 -10.15 2.23
CA PHE A 204 -27.30 -9.47 1.67
C PHE A 204 -27.58 -8.01 1.30
N TYR A 205 -28.67 -7.42 1.82
CA TYR A 205 -29.08 -6.03 1.51
C TYR A 205 -28.14 -4.96 2.09
N ASP A 206 -27.25 -5.36 3.02
CA ASP A 206 -26.18 -4.51 3.56
C ASP A 206 -25.01 -4.34 2.57
N GLN A 207 -25.04 -5.00 1.41
CA GLN A 207 -24.04 -4.94 0.33
C GLN A 207 -22.64 -5.40 0.71
N LYS A 208 -22.49 -6.05 1.88
CA LYS A 208 -21.23 -6.59 2.36
C LYS A 208 -21.02 -8.02 1.84
N PRO A 209 -19.77 -8.49 1.78
CA PRO A 209 -19.50 -9.90 1.52
C PRO A 209 -19.85 -10.73 2.76
N HIS A 210 -20.62 -11.79 2.56
CA HIS A 210 -21.01 -12.75 3.60
C HIS A 210 -20.48 -14.14 3.25
N ASP A 211 -19.76 -14.76 4.19
CA ASP A 211 -19.37 -16.16 4.11
C ASP A 211 -20.46 -17.02 4.77
N ILE A 212 -21.17 -17.81 3.97
CA ILE A 212 -22.31 -18.59 4.41
C ILE A 212 -22.12 -20.08 4.16
N LYS A 213 -22.79 -20.87 4.99
CA LYS A 213 -22.87 -22.33 4.88
C LYS A 213 -24.29 -22.72 4.54
N LEU A 214 -24.49 -23.31 3.37
CA LEU A 214 -25.81 -23.76 2.94
C LEU A 214 -25.95 -25.27 3.11
N GLU A 215 -26.98 -25.68 3.84
CA GLU A 215 -27.39 -27.08 3.93
C GLU A 215 -28.21 -27.47 2.70
N LEU A 216 -27.82 -28.58 2.07
CA LEU A 216 -28.51 -29.14 0.93
C LEU A 216 -29.71 -29.99 1.37
N LYS A 217 -30.80 -29.84 0.64
CA LYS A 217 -32.02 -30.62 0.80
C LYS A 217 -32.31 -31.44 -0.45
N ASP A 218 -32.94 -32.60 -0.31
CA ASP A 218 -33.40 -33.37 -1.46
C ASP A 218 -34.63 -32.74 -2.16
N LYS A 219 -35.16 -33.42 -3.18
CA LYS A 219 -36.37 -33.02 -3.89
C LYS A 219 -37.63 -32.97 -3.01
N TYR A 220 -37.62 -33.60 -1.84
CA TYR A 220 -38.72 -33.63 -0.87
C TYR A 220 -38.51 -32.67 0.32
N GLY A 221 -37.39 -31.94 0.35
CA GLY A 221 -37.06 -31.00 1.42
C GLY A 221 -36.34 -31.61 2.63
N VAL A 222 -35.91 -32.87 2.55
CA VAL A 222 -35.15 -33.56 3.59
C VAL A 222 -33.68 -33.16 3.53
N VAL A 223 -33.07 -32.82 4.67
CA VAL A 223 -31.67 -32.39 4.75
C VAL A 223 -30.73 -33.56 4.47
N LEU A 224 -29.78 -33.39 3.55
CA LEU A 224 -28.85 -34.41 3.06
C LEU A 224 -27.49 -34.43 3.79
N TYR A 225 -27.40 -33.73 4.93
CA TYR A 225 -26.19 -33.48 5.72
C TYR A 225 -24.97 -33.03 4.89
N SER A 226 -25.23 -32.49 3.70
CA SER A 226 -24.23 -31.96 2.78
C SER A 226 -24.27 -30.44 2.86
N ILE A 227 -23.10 -29.82 2.91
CA ILE A 227 -22.96 -28.37 3.16
C ILE A 227 -22.13 -27.77 2.03
N ILE A 228 -22.57 -26.65 1.47
CA ILE A 228 -21.78 -25.83 0.54
C ILE A 228 -21.32 -24.58 1.27
N ASN A 229 -20.02 -24.30 1.21
CA ASN A 229 -19.45 -23.05 1.70
C ASN A 229 -19.31 -22.08 0.53
N LEU A 230 -19.88 -20.89 0.68
CA LEU A 230 -19.89 -19.89 -0.39
C LEU A 230 -19.83 -18.47 0.17
N ARG A 231 -19.36 -17.55 -0.68
CA ARG A 231 -19.32 -16.12 -0.39
C ARG A 231 -20.31 -15.38 -1.28
N VAL A 232 -21.23 -14.62 -0.70
CA VAL A 232 -22.21 -13.81 -1.44
C VAL A 232 -21.99 -12.33 -1.16
N GLN A 233 -22.09 -11.50 -2.20
CA GLN A 233 -22.18 -10.05 -2.06
C GLN A 233 -23.18 -9.51 -3.07
N TRP A 234 -24.16 -8.74 -2.62
CA TRP A 234 -25.13 -8.10 -3.50
C TRP A 234 -24.98 -6.59 -3.49
N ILE A 235 -24.60 -6.00 -4.63
CA ILE A 235 -24.48 -4.55 -4.78
C ILE A 235 -25.74 -4.06 -5.51
N HIS A 236 -26.67 -3.47 -4.74
CA HIS A 236 -27.94 -2.91 -5.24
C HIS A 236 -27.93 -1.39 -5.41
N SER A 237 -26.98 -0.70 -4.80
CA SER A 237 -26.72 0.72 -4.97
C SER A 237 -25.23 0.97 -4.82
N GLN A 238 -24.58 1.27 -5.94
CA GLN A 238 -23.16 1.61 -5.97
C GLN A 238 -22.91 2.90 -5.18
N THR A 239 -23.78 3.91 -5.29
CA THR A 239 -23.67 5.13 -4.48
C THR A 239 -23.71 4.83 -2.99
N LYS A 240 -24.65 3.99 -2.53
CA LYS A 240 -24.74 3.61 -1.11
C LYS A 240 -23.50 2.83 -0.69
N TYR A 241 -23.06 1.87 -1.50
CA TYR A 241 -21.87 1.06 -1.24
C TYR A 241 -20.62 1.94 -1.05
N PHE A 242 -20.34 2.87 -1.98
CA PHE A 242 -19.18 3.75 -1.87
C PHE A 242 -19.30 4.73 -0.71
N LYS A 243 -20.49 5.26 -0.41
CA LYS A 243 -20.69 6.11 0.78
C LYS A 243 -20.37 5.36 2.09
N GLU A 244 -20.82 4.12 2.21
CA GLU A 244 -20.52 3.28 3.36
C GLU A 244 -19.03 2.92 3.42
N SER A 245 -18.42 2.54 2.29
CA SER A 245 -16.97 2.27 2.19
C SER A 245 -16.12 3.47 2.59
N ILE A 246 -16.47 4.69 2.14
CA ILE A 246 -15.78 5.93 2.52
C ILE A 246 -15.89 6.16 4.02
N LYS A 247 -17.09 6.01 4.59
CA LYS A 247 -17.31 6.19 6.03
C LYS A 247 -16.48 5.20 6.86
N GLU A 248 -16.49 3.92 6.46
CA GLU A 248 -15.73 2.87 7.15
C GLU A 248 -14.23 3.09 7.03
N ASN A 249 -13.72 3.41 5.83
CA ASN A 249 -12.31 3.67 5.63
C ASN A 249 -11.84 4.93 6.39
N GLN A 250 -12.67 5.97 6.47
CA GLN A 250 -12.35 7.16 7.27
C GLN A 250 -12.23 6.82 8.75
N GLN A 251 -13.19 6.07 9.30
CA GLN A 251 -13.12 5.63 10.70
C GLN A 251 -11.83 4.84 10.98
N VAL A 252 -11.47 3.91 10.07
CA VAL A 252 -10.24 3.13 10.21
C VAL A 252 -8.99 4.03 10.16
N ILE A 253 -8.97 5.04 9.30
CA ILE A 253 -7.87 6.01 9.24
C ILE A 253 -7.76 6.78 10.55
N ASP A 254 -8.89 7.21 11.11
CA ASP A 254 -8.93 7.96 12.37
C ASP A 254 -8.42 7.10 13.54
N ASP A 255 -8.88 5.84 13.63
CA ASP A 255 -8.44 4.87 14.64
C ASP A 255 -6.92 4.60 14.53
N LEU A 256 -6.41 4.32 13.32
CA LEU A 256 -4.97 4.11 13.09
C LEU A 256 -4.14 5.36 13.40
N SER A 257 -4.68 6.54 13.11
CA SER A 257 -4.01 7.81 13.41
C SER A 257 -3.94 8.06 14.91
N GLN A 258 -4.98 7.66 15.65
CA GLN A 258 -4.97 7.67 17.12
C GLN A 258 -3.87 6.73 17.65
N ASP A 259 -3.81 5.48 17.18
CA ASP A 259 -2.77 4.52 17.59
C ASP A 259 -1.35 5.05 17.31
N ILE A 260 -1.13 5.69 16.16
CA ILE A 260 0.15 6.33 15.82
C ILE A 260 0.50 7.42 16.85
N ASN A 261 -0.48 8.23 17.25
CA ASN A 261 -0.28 9.29 18.22
C ASN A 261 0.00 8.74 19.63
N GLU A 262 -0.66 7.65 20.01
CA GLU A 262 -0.39 6.93 21.26
C GLU A 262 1.06 6.41 21.29
N TYR A 263 1.51 5.72 20.23
CA TYR A 263 2.90 5.25 20.16
C TYR A 263 3.92 6.41 20.12
N LYS A 264 3.59 7.54 19.49
CA LYS A 264 4.44 8.74 19.52
C LYS A 264 4.53 9.31 20.95
N SER A 265 3.42 9.30 21.68
CA SER A 265 3.37 9.68 23.11
C SER A 265 4.22 8.74 23.96
N ASP A 266 4.14 7.42 23.74
CA ASP A 266 4.95 6.44 24.47
C ASP A 266 6.45 6.68 24.24
N ILE A 267 6.87 6.96 23.00
CA ILE A 267 8.27 7.32 22.69
C ILE A 267 8.66 8.59 23.46
N LEU A 268 7.80 9.61 23.50
CA LEU A 268 8.08 10.83 24.25
C LEU A 268 8.26 10.55 25.74
N GLN A 269 7.39 9.74 26.35
CA GLN A 269 7.50 9.37 27.76
C GLN A 269 8.76 8.55 28.04
N LEU A 270 9.08 7.60 27.16
CA LEU A 270 10.24 6.74 27.24
C LEU A 270 11.55 7.56 27.27
N PHE A 271 11.60 8.62 26.45
CA PHE A 271 12.78 9.46 26.29
C PHE A 271 12.79 10.76 27.09
N TYR A 272 11.69 11.06 27.79
CA TYR A 272 11.53 12.30 28.55
C TYR A 272 12.70 12.60 29.52
N PRO A 273 13.25 11.64 30.30
CA PRO A 273 14.38 11.90 31.20
C PRO A 273 15.67 12.29 30.50
N PHE A 274 15.78 12.03 29.19
CA PHE A 274 17.02 12.20 28.42
C PHE A 274 17.04 13.48 27.59
N ASP A 275 15.94 14.23 27.50
CA ASP A 275 15.86 15.46 26.73
C ASP A 275 16.55 16.64 27.46
N GLU A 276 17.62 17.18 26.85
CA GLU A 276 18.40 18.29 27.38
C GLU A 276 17.58 19.59 27.51
N LYS A 277 16.55 19.78 26.67
CA LYS A 277 15.70 20.97 26.72
C LYS A 277 14.88 21.03 28.01
N HIS A 278 14.49 19.87 28.54
CA HIS A 278 13.68 19.76 29.75
C HIS A 278 14.49 19.78 31.05
N GLN A 279 15.80 19.50 30.97
CA GLN A 279 16.69 19.55 32.13
C GLN A 279 16.95 20.98 32.66
N ASN A 280 16.64 22.03 31.87
CA ASN A 280 17.01 23.42 32.16
C ASN A 280 15.83 24.41 32.32
N GLN A 281 14.57 23.96 32.33
CA GLN A 281 13.41 24.86 32.52
C GLN A 281 12.71 24.65 33.87
N PRO A 282 12.40 25.72 34.63
CA PRO A 282 11.62 25.64 35.87
C PRO A 282 10.12 25.38 35.60
N ASN A 283 9.48 24.66 36.53
CA ASN A 283 8.20 23.94 36.50
C ASN A 283 6.90 24.67 36.04
N GLU A 284 6.91 25.89 35.49
CA GLU A 284 5.66 26.69 35.35
C GLU A 284 5.01 26.74 33.95
N ARG A 285 5.55 26.11 32.90
CA ARG A 285 4.97 26.19 31.53
C ARG A 285 4.70 24.84 30.86
N TYR A 286 4.04 23.92 31.55
CA TYR A 286 3.94 22.52 31.07
C TYR A 286 2.63 22.13 30.39
N LEU A 287 1.58 22.96 30.41
CA LEU A 287 0.30 22.63 29.75
C LEU A 287 0.17 23.19 28.31
N ALA A 288 0.98 24.17 27.93
CA ALA A 288 0.94 24.76 26.58
C ALA A 288 1.91 24.11 25.59
N THR A 289 2.86 23.31 26.07
CA THR A 289 4.00 22.82 25.29
C THR A 289 3.72 21.48 24.61
N GLU A 290 2.75 20.68 25.09
CA GLU A 290 2.35 19.39 24.49
C GLU A 290 1.97 19.51 23.00
N GLN A 291 1.30 20.60 22.60
CA GLN A 291 0.97 20.84 21.19
C GLN A 291 2.19 21.25 20.35
N SER A 292 3.19 21.92 20.95
CA SER A 292 4.40 22.37 20.25
C SER A 292 5.47 21.28 20.10
N THR A 293 5.53 20.30 21.02
CA THR A 293 6.46 19.17 20.90
C THR A 293 5.99 18.17 19.83
N ILE A 294 4.67 18.03 19.63
CA ILE A 294 4.10 17.31 18.48
C ILE A 294 4.48 17.99 17.16
N GLN A 295 4.54 19.33 17.13
CA GLN A 295 5.06 20.10 15.99
C GLN A 295 6.58 19.99 15.81
N GLN A 296 7.38 19.86 16.87
CA GLN A 296 8.83 19.60 16.75
C GLN A 296 9.15 18.15 16.34
N ILE A 297 8.25 17.20 16.58
CA ILE A 297 8.32 15.86 15.94
C ILE A 297 7.96 15.96 14.46
N HIS A 298 7.14 16.94 14.07
CA HIS A 298 6.85 17.25 12.67
C HIS A 298 8.09 17.78 11.91
N ASP A 299 9.12 18.27 12.62
CA ASP A 299 10.43 18.68 12.07
C ASP A 299 11.42 17.50 11.91
N PHE A 300 11.04 16.26 12.22
CA PHE A 300 11.71 15.12 11.59
C PHE A 300 11.36 15.19 10.11
N HIS A 301 12.29 15.62 9.25
CA HIS A 301 12.10 15.74 7.80
C HIS A 301 11.39 14.52 7.18
N PHE A 302 10.06 14.57 7.20
CA PHE A 302 9.20 13.84 6.31
C PHE A 302 9.40 14.50 4.95
N TYR A 303 9.71 13.69 3.94
CA TYR A 303 9.83 14.18 2.57
C TYR A 303 8.57 14.96 2.21
N ASP A 304 8.72 16.25 2.00
CA ASP A 304 7.64 17.11 1.57
C ASP A 304 7.26 16.71 0.14
N THR A 305 6.21 15.89 0.02
CA THR A 305 5.70 15.40 -1.27
C THR A 305 5.35 16.55 -2.22
N SER A 306 5.17 17.78 -1.70
CA SER A 306 4.94 18.96 -2.51
C SER A 306 6.14 19.31 -3.41
N GLN A 307 7.38 19.11 -2.95
CA GLN A 307 8.57 19.42 -3.74
C GLN A 307 8.75 18.44 -4.89
N ALA A 308 8.58 17.13 -4.63
CA ALA A 308 8.66 16.10 -5.67
C ALA A 308 7.58 16.31 -6.75
N GLN A 309 6.37 16.69 -6.36
CA GLN A 309 5.30 17.02 -7.31
C GLN A 309 5.64 18.22 -8.20
N LEU A 310 6.33 19.24 -7.66
CA LEU A 310 6.78 20.38 -8.44
C LEU A 310 7.80 19.97 -9.52
N TRP A 311 8.79 19.17 -9.14
CA TRP A 311 9.81 18.65 -10.08
C TRP A 311 9.21 17.80 -11.19
N VAL A 312 8.20 16.99 -10.87
CA VAL A 312 7.46 16.24 -11.89
C VAL A 312 6.72 17.17 -12.85
N LYS A 313 5.98 18.16 -12.34
CA LYS A 313 5.24 19.10 -13.21
C LYS A 313 6.19 19.84 -14.14
N LEU A 314 7.37 20.20 -13.63
CA LEU A 314 8.42 20.83 -14.40
C LEU A 314 9.00 19.88 -15.47
N ALA A 315 9.25 18.62 -15.12
CA ALA A 315 9.68 17.59 -16.08
C ALA A 315 8.64 17.39 -17.20
N LEU A 316 7.35 17.28 -16.87
CA LEU A 316 6.27 17.16 -17.83
C LEU A 316 6.21 18.38 -18.77
N ALA A 317 6.26 19.59 -18.22
CA ALA A 317 6.27 20.82 -19.02
C ALA A 317 7.45 20.85 -20.00
N LEU A 318 8.65 20.47 -19.56
CA LEU A 318 9.83 20.38 -20.43
C LEU A 318 9.69 19.29 -21.49
N THR A 319 9.11 18.13 -21.18
CA THR A 319 8.86 17.08 -22.19
C THR A 319 7.86 17.54 -23.27
N LEU A 320 6.86 18.34 -22.91
CA LEU A 320 5.92 18.91 -23.89
C LEU A 320 6.58 19.97 -24.78
N ILE A 321 7.42 20.84 -24.21
CA ILE A 321 8.23 21.80 -24.97
C ILE A 321 9.17 21.06 -25.93
N GLN A 322 9.82 20.00 -25.44
CA GLN A 322 10.70 19.16 -26.24
C GLN A 322 9.94 18.49 -27.39
N PHE A 323 8.72 17.98 -27.15
CA PHE A 323 7.88 17.41 -28.20
C PHE A 323 7.60 18.39 -29.34
N ILE A 324 7.23 19.64 -29.03
CA ILE A 324 6.99 20.68 -30.04
C ILE A 324 8.26 20.98 -30.85
N LEU A 325 9.40 21.13 -30.18
CA LEU A 325 10.68 21.39 -30.85
C LEU A 325 11.12 20.23 -31.75
N ILE A 326 10.84 18.99 -31.34
CA ILE A 326 11.13 17.79 -32.14
C ILE A 326 10.23 17.72 -33.37
N LEU A 327 8.96 18.12 -33.27
CA LEU A 327 8.09 18.20 -34.45
C LEU A 327 8.61 19.22 -35.47
N ILE A 328 9.11 20.37 -35.00
CA ILE A 328 9.75 21.37 -35.86
C ILE A 328 11.05 20.83 -36.46
N ALA A 329 11.89 20.18 -35.67
CA ALA A 329 13.14 19.58 -36.13
C ALA A 329 12.91 18.46 -37.16
N ASN A 330 11.83 17.67 -37.02
CA ASN A 330 11.45 16.61 -37.96
C ASN A 330 11.13 17.10 -39.37
N LEU A 331 10.86 18.39 -39.57
CA LEU A 331 10.73 18.96 -40.91
C LEU A 331 12.05 18.94 -41.69
N PHE A 332 13.19 18.86 -40.97
CA PHE A 332 14.53 18.95 -41.54
C PHE A 332 15.35 17.68 -41.30
N LYS A 333 15.19 17.04 -40.13
CA LYS A 333 15.98 15.87 -39.70
C LYS A 333 15.11 14.85 -38.98
N THR A 334 15.26 13.58 -39.35
CA THR A 334 14.55 12.48 -38.67
C THR A 334 15.03 12.31 -37.22
N GLN A 335 14.10 12.36 -36.27
CA GLN A 335 14.36 12.21 -34.83
C GLN A 335 13.55 11.06 -34.21
N PHE A 336 13.60 9.88 -34.85
CA PHE A 336 12.82 8.71 -34.42
C PHE A 336 13.13 8.26 -32.99
N LEU A 337 14.40 8.26 -32.60
CA LEU A 337 14.79 7.84 -31.25
C LEU A 337 14.18 8.76 -30.19
N ASP A 338 14.23 10.08 -30.42
CA ASP A 338 13.66 11.04 -29.49
C ASP A 338 12.13 10.96 -29.39
N LEU A 339 11.44 10.68 -30.51
CA LEU A 339 10.01 10.42 -30.50
C LEU A 339 9.65 9.19 -29.67
N ILE A 340 10.44 8.11 -29.74
CA ILE A 340 10.22 6.91 -28.90
C ILE A 340 10.34 7.25 -27.42
N VAL A 341 11.39 7.98 -27.02
CA VAL A 341 11.57 8.41 -25.63
C VAL A 341 10.42 9.29 -25.16
N LEU A 342 9.96 10.21 -26.02
CA LEU A 342 8.84 11.08 -25.72
C LEU A 342 7.53 10.32 -25.56
N PHE A 343 7.18 9.43 -26.49
CA PHE A 343 5.96 8.63 -26.38
C PHE A 343 5.99 7.73 -25.14
N TYR A 344 7.14 7.13 -24.82
CA TYR A 344 7.29 6.34 -23.60
C TYR A 344 7.10 7.21 -22.35
N SER A 345 7.70 8.41 -22.30
CA SER A 345 7.55 9.31 -21.16
C SER A 345 6.10 9.83 -21.00
N LEU A 346 5.43 10.21 -22.10
CA LEU A 346 4.03 10.65 -22.08
C LEU A 346 3.07 9.52 -21.71
N TYR A 347 3.25 8.32 -22.27
CA TYR A 347 2.49 7.14 -21.90
C TYR A 347 2.61 6.86 -20.39
N TYR A 348 3.82 6.96 -19.84
CA TYR A 348 4.06 6.83 -18.41
C TYR A 348 3.31 7.90 -17.61
N TYR A 349 3.38 9.17 -18.02
CA TYR A 349 2.67 10.27 -17.35
C TYR A 349 1.14 10.14 -17.41
N MET A 350 0.59 9.58 -18.49
CA MET A 350 -0.85 9.39 -18.65
C MET A 350 -1.39 8.20 -17.84
N ASN A 351 -0.63 7.11 -17.76
CA ASN A 351 -1.11 5.86 -17.17
C ASN A 351 -0.84 5.75 -15.66
N ASN A 352 0.12 6.51 -15.12
CA ASN A 352 0.47 6.50 -13.70
C ASN A 352 0.21 7.86 -13.05
N ASN A 353 -1.00 8.04 -12.50
CA ASN A 353 -1.32 9.18 -11.63
C ASN A 353 -0.51 9.21 -10.33
N LYS A 354 0.19 8.11 -9.98
CA LYS A 354 1.07 8.00 -8.80
C LYS A 354 2.52 7.92 -9.24
N LEU A 355 3.15 9.08 -9.25
CA LEU A 355 4.50 9.36 -9.73
C LEU A 355 5.60 8.80 -8.84
N LEU A 356 5.89 7.48 -8.84
CA LEU A 356 7.02 6.99 -8.03
C LEU A 356 7.64 5.65 -8.45
N SER A 357 7.41 5.13 -9.66
CA SER A 357 8.15 3.93 -10.08
C SER A 357 9.60 4.28 -10.44
N LEU A 358 10.53 4.00 -9.52
CA LEU A 358 11.97 4.25 -9.64
C LEU A 358 12.61 3.62 -10.89
N LEU A 359 12.05 2.48 -11.34
CA LEU A 359 12.48 1.78 -12.55
C LEU A 359 12.22 2.62 -13.81
N HIS A 360 11.09 3.31 -13.88
CA HIS A 360 10.75 4.12 -15.04
C HIS A 360 11.66 5.35 -15.15
N PHE A 361 12.05 5.96 -14.02
CA PHE A 361 13.06 7.03 -14.04
C PHE A 361 14.42 6.55 -14.54
N LYS A 362 14.84 5.31 -14.19
CA LYS A 362 16.07 4.72 -14.73
C LYS A 362 15.98 4.50 -16.23
N ILE A 363 14.87 3.92 -16.72
CA ILE A 363 14.67 3.66 -18.15
C ILE A 363 14.65 4.98 -18.94
N ILE A 364 13.86 5.97 -18.50
CA ILE A 364 13.77 7.27 -19.17
C ILE A 364 15.14 7.97 -19.17
N SER A 365 15.85 7.98 -18.04
CA SER A 365 17.19 8.59 -17.95
C SER A 365 18.19 7.90 -18.88
N ALA A 366 18.20 6.56 -18.91
CA ALA A 366 19.08 5.80 -19.81
C ALA A 366 18.78 6.10 -21.28
N MET A 367 17.49 6.15 -21.66
CA MET A 367 17.08 6.50 -23.02
C MET A 367 17.50 7.93 -23.41
N ILE A 368 17.37 8.90 -22.50
CA ILE A 368 17.84 10.29 -22.73
C ILE A 368 19.38 10.34 -22.87
N ILE A 369 20.13 9.55 -22.12
CA ILE A 369 21.59 9.48 -22.27
C ILE A 369 21.97 9.00 -23.67
N VAL A 370 21.30 7.96 -24.17
CA VAL A 370 21.55 7.42 -25.52
C VAL A 370 21.25 8.48 -26.58
N THR A 371 20.16 9.26 -26.43
CA THR A 371 19.85 10.33 -27.40
C THR A 371 20.85 11.49 -27.34
N ILE A 372 21.36 11.84 -26.16
CA ILE A 372 22.43 12.84 -26.01
C ILE A 372 23.71 12.39 -26.73
N ILE A 373 24.11 11.12 -26.57
CA ILE A 373 25.30 10.58 -27.26
C ILE A 373 25.11 10.65 -28.77
N PHE A 374 23.92 10.28 -29.26
CA PHE A 374 23.59 10.37 -30.68
C PHE A 374 23.68 11.81 -31.22
N ASP A 375 23.18 12.80 -30.47
CA ASP A 375 23.29 14.20 -30.83
C ASP A 375 24.74 14.67 -30.86
N ILE A 376 25.58 14.29 -29.88
CA ILE A 376 27.00 14.64 -29.84
C ILE A 376 27.72 14.10 -31.08
N ILE A 377 27.49 12.83 -31.44
CA ILE A 377 28.07 12.24 -32.65
C ILE A 377 27.63 13.01 -33.89
N TRP A 378 26.34 13.35 -33.98
CA TRP A 378 25.80 14.12 -35.08
C TRP A 378 26.45 15.51 -35.17
N PHE A 379 26.64 16.23 -34.06
CA PHE A 379 27.32 17.53 -34.07
C PHE A 379 28.77 17.43 -34.56
N VAL A 380 29.51 16.41 -34.13
CA VAL A 380 30.90 16.22 -34.58
C VAL A 380 30.97 16.06 -36.11
N ILE A 381 29.98 15.38 -36.71
CA ILE A 381 29.94 15.14 -38.15
C ILE A 381 29.48 16.38 -38.92
N TYR A 382 28.42 17.04 -38.46
CA TYR A 382 27.67 18.02 -39.27
C TYR A 382 27.91 19.49 -38.89
N THR A 383 28.37 19.79 -37.67
CA THR A 383 28.59 21.19 -37.27
C THR A 383 29.68 21.86 -38.10
N ASN A 384 30.84 21.23 -38.28
CA ASN A 384 31.95 21.85 -39.00
C ASN A 384 31.64 22.11 -40.50
N PRO A 385 31.10 21.14 -41.28
CA PRO A 385 30.74 21.38 -42.68
C PRO A 385 29.63 22.41 -42.89
N TRP A 386 28.70 22.56 -41.94
CA TRP A 386 27.54 23.44 -42.08
C TRP A 386 27.73 24.83 -41.47
N THR A 387 28.80 25.02 -40.68
CA THR A 387 29.15 26.34 -40.11
C THR A 387 30.29 27.01 -40.87
N THR A 388 31.17 26.23 -41.48
CA THR A 388 32.19 26.75 -42.38
C THR A 388 31.59 26.81 -43.78
N ASN A 389 31.65 27.95 -44.46
CA ASN A 389 31.20 28.18 -45.84
C ASN A 389 32.01 27.36 -46.89
N SER A 390 32.49 26.17 -46.53
CA SER A 390 33.41 25.35 -47.33
C SER A 390 32.71 24.58 -48.45
N VAL A 391 31.37 24.55 -48.48
CA VAL A 391 30.58 23.83 -49.48
C VAL A 391 29.67 24.79 -50.24
N LEU A 392 29.71 24.74 -51.57
CA LEU A 392 28.94 25.54 -52.52
C LEU A 392 27.45 25.12 -52.50
N PHE A 393 26.72 25.46 -51.45
CA PHE A 393 25.26 25.30 -51.39
C PHE A 393 24.54 26.57 -51.85
N PHE A 394 23.30 26.43 -52.33
CA PHE A 394 22.43 27.59 -52.58
C PHE A 394 22.17 28.33 -51.26
N GLN A 395 22.13 29.67 -51.29
CA GLN A 395 21.97 30.52 -50.08
C GLN A 395 20.77 30.13 -49.19
N LEU A 396 19.69 29.61 -49.81
CA LEU A 396 18.50 29.16 -49.09
C LEU A 396 18.75 27.88 -48.28
N GLU A 397 19.46 26.91 -48.86
CA GLU A 397 19.80 25.63 -48.19
C GLU A 397 20.74 25.85 -47.02
N HIS A 398 21.73 26.74 -47.18
CA HIS A 398 22.65 27.12 -46.12
C HIS A 398 21.89 27.71 -44.90
N SER A 399 20.87 28.54 -45.16
CA SER A 399 20.06 29.11 -44.08
C SER A 399 19.33 28.02 -43.30
N PHE A 400 18.73 27.04 -43.97
CA PHE A 400 18.04 25.92 -43.30
C PHE A 400 19.00 25.05 -42.48
N GLN A 401 20.19 24.75 -43.00
CA GLN A 401 21.21 23.98 -42.29
C GLN A 401 21.68 24.71 -41.02
N MET A 402 21.88 26.04 -41.07
CA MET A 402 22.20 26.81 -39.87
C MET A 402 21.07 26.77 -38.83
N TYR A 403 19.81 26.88 -39.24
CA TYR A 403 18.67 26.75 -38.34
C TYR A 403 18.60 25.35 -37.69
N GLU A 404 18.91 24.30 -38.45
CA GLU A 404 18.94 22.93 -37.95
C GLU A 404 20.00 22.74 -36.86
N VAL A 405 21.19 23.31 -37.06
CA VAL A 405 22.26 23.30 -36.04
C VAL A 405 21.81 24.03 -34.78
N ILE A 406 21.20 25.21 -34.92
CA ILE A 406 20.70 26.00 -33.77
C ILE A 406 19.61 25.24 -32.99
N ILE A 407 18.61 24.69 -33.68
CA ILE A 407 17.53 23.92 -33.05
C ILE A 407 18.10 22.68 -32.35
N SER A 408 19.07 22.01 -32.97
CA SER A 408 19.74 20.86 -32.35
C SER A 408 20.46 21.25 -31.05
N TYR A 409 21.13 22.41 -30.99
CA TYR A 409 21.77 22.88 -29.76
C TYR A 409 20.76 23.17 -28.65
N ILE A 410 19.62 23.77 -29.00
CA ILE A 410 18.52 24.02 -28.06
C ILE A 410 17.97 22.69 -27.52
N LEU A 411 17.73 21.72 -28.40
CA LEU A 411 17.26 20.37 -28.02
C LEU A 411 18.25 19.67 -27.09
N LEU A 412 19.55 19.73 -27.39
CA LEU A 412 20.60 19.17 -26.53
C LEU A 412 20.56 19.81 -25.13
N GLY A 413 20.44 21.14 -25.06
CA GLY A 413 20.33 21.87 -23.79
C GLY A 413 19.12 21.41 -22.95
N ILE A 414 17.96 21.24 -23.58
CA ILE A 414 16.75 20.75 -22.89
C ILE A 414 16.94 19.32 -22.38
N LYS A 415 17.57 18.43 -23.16
CA LYS A 415 17.86 17.05 -22.75
C LYS A 415 18.76 17.01 -21.51
N VAL A 416 19.77 17.89 -21.42
CA VAL A 416 20.68 18.02 -20.26
C VAL A 416 19.94 18.54 -19.01
N ILE A 417 18.98 19.45 -19.18
CA ILE A 417 18.14 19.90 -18.07
C ILE A 417 17.21 18.77 -17.60
N LEU A 418 16.58 18.05 -18.53
CA LEU A 418 15.70 16.92 -18.22
C LEU A 418 16.41 15.81 -17.46
N ILE A 419 17.61 15.40 -17.89
CA ILE A 419 18.38 14.38 -17.16
C ILE A 419 18.76 14.85 -15.75
N SER A 420 19.06 16.14 -15.57
CA SER A 420 19.35 16.71 -14.25
C SER A 420 18.13 16.67 -13.32
N ILE A 421 16.94 16.93 -13.86
CA ILE A 421 15.67 16.82 -13.12
C ILE A 421 15.37 15.37 -12.76
N TYR A 422 15.52 14.44 -13.70
CA TYR A 422 15.31 13.01 -13.42
C TYR A 422 16.34 12.45 -12.43
N ALA A 423 17.60 12.91 -12.48
CA ALA A 423 18.60 12.58 -11.47
C ALA A 423 18.22 13.12 -10.09
N ASN A 424 17.72 14.36 -10.01
CA ASN A 424 17.25 14.93 -8.76
C ASN A 424 16.02 14.17 -8.21
N LEU A 425 15.03 13.87 -9.06
CA LEU A 425 13.88 13.03 -8.71
C LEU A 425 14.32 11.64 -8.22
N TYR A 426 15.34 11.06 -8.84
CA TYR A 426 15.93 9.78 -8.41
C TYR A 426 16.57 9.88 -7.02
N PHE A 427 17.31 10.95 -6.73
CA PHE A 427 17.89 11.17 -5.40
C PHE A 427 16.87 11.51 -4.33
N MET A 428 15.74 12.15 -4.71
CA MET A 428 14.65 12.48 -3.80
C MET A 428 13.74 11.31 -3.45
N CYS A 429 13.80 10.17 -4.17
CA CYS A 429 13.02 8.99 -3.79
C CYS A 429 13.70 8.26 -2.60
N PRO A 430 13.05 8.15 -1.43
CA PRO A 430 13.65 7.55 -0.23
C PRO A 430 13.82 6.03 -0.30
N ASP A 431 13.29 5.37 -1.33
CA ASP A 431 13.29 3.91 -1.51
C ASP A 431 14.62 3.29 -1.96
N LYS A 432 15.76 3.82 -1.47
CA LYS A 432 17.04 3.10 -1.60
C LYS A 432 17.10 1.80 -0.79
N ARG A 433 16.11 1.47 0.03
CA ARG A 433 16.12 0.30 0.93
C ARG A 433 14.91 -0.62 0.91
N THR A 434 13.84 -0.32 0.20
CA THR A 434 12.64 -1.16 0.18
C THR A 434 12.17 -1.38 -1.24
N ASN A 435 12.85 -2.30 -1.93
CA ASN A 435 12.42 -2.82 -3.23
C ASN A 435 11.16 -3.67 -3.05
N ILE A 436 10.01 -3.01 -2.89
CA ILE A 436 8.68 -3.62 -3.01
C ILE A 436 8.44 -4.10 -4.45
N TYR A 437 9.18 -3.55 -5.42
CA TYR A 437 9.07 -3.89 -6.84
C TYR A 437 9.98 -5.04 -7.30
N ASP A 438 11.06 -5.38 -6.59
CA ASP A 438 11.83 -6.60 -6.93
C ASP A 438 10.96 -7.85 -6.70
N ALA A 439 10.12 -7.85 -5.66
CA ALA A 439 9.18 -8.94 -5.40
C ALA A 439 8.13 -9.11 -6.52
N GLN A 440 7.62 -8.02 -7.10
CA GLN A 440 6.70 -8.11 -8.24
C GLN A 440 7.40 -8.50 -9.55
N TYR A 441 8.67 -8.11 -9.73
CA TYR A 441 9.48 -8.53 -10.88
C TYR A 441 9.87 -10.02 -10.81
N GLU A 442 10.18 -10.54 -9.62
CA GLU A 442 10.41 -11.99 -9.40
C GLU A 442 9.16 -12.82 -9.68
N ILE A 443 7.97 -12.29 -9.32
CA ILE A 443 6.68 -12.94 -9.62
C ILE A 443 6.40 -12.98 -11.14
N ILE A 444 6.77 -11.93 -11.88
CA ILE A 444 6.48 -11.83 -13.33
C ILE A 444 7.53 -12.55 -14.18
N PHE A 445 8.79 -12.59 -13.76
CA PHE A 445 9.91 -13.16 -14.54
C PHE A 445 10.48 -14.49 -14.00
N GLY A 446 9.86 -15.08 -12.98
CA GLY A 446 9.93 -16.51 -12.73
C GLY A 446 11.34 -17.07 -12.49
N GLN A 447 11.92 -16.78 -11.33
CA GLN A 447 12.81 -17.75 -10.69
C GLN A 447 12.01 -18.51 -9.64
N ARG A 448 11.70 -19.78 -9.96
CA ARG A 448 11.23 -20.79 -9.01
C ARG A 448 12.31 -20.93 -7.93
N SER A 449 12.17 -20.24 -6.80
CA SER A 449 12.78 -20.70 -5.56
C SER A 449 11.94 -21.89 -5.08
N ILE A 450 12.64 -22.98 -4.84
CA ILE A 450 12.11 -24.27 -4.40
C ILE A 450 11.33 -24.05 -3.10
N GLU A 451 10.07 -24.47 -3.11
CA GLU A 451 9.17 -24.51 -1.96
C GLU A 451 9.83 -25.30 -0.82
N ASN A 452 10.05 -24.62 0.31
CA ASN A 452 9.91 -25.29 1.60
C ASN A 452 8.46 -25.10 2.03
N GLU A 453 7.66 -26.12 1.76
CA GLU A 453 6.42 -26.40 2.47
C GLU A 453 6.77 -26.61 3.94
N ASP A 454 6.50 -25.61 4.77
CA ASP A 454 5.93 -25.75 6.11
C ASP A 454 6.02 -24.40 6.83
N GLN A 455 4.87 -23.76 6.98
CA GLN A 455 4.48 -22.78 8.02
C GLN A 455 3.54 -21.69 7.47
N ASP A 456 2.35 -21.68 8.06
CA ASP A 456 1.51 -20.52 8.36
C ASP A 456 0.23 -20.33 7.54
N SER A 457 -0.71 -21.22 7.88
CA SER A 457 -2.13 -20.88 7.99
C SER A 457 -2.37 -19.99 9.23
N TYR A 458 -2.32 -18.67 9.03
CA TYR A 458 -2.99 -17.72 9.93
C TYR A 458 -3.92 -16.81 9.13
N SER A 459 -5.18 -17.23 9.05
CA SER A 459 -6.29 -16.39 8.63
C SER A 459 -6.51 -15.27 9.66
N PHE A 460 -6.28 -14.02 9.27
CA PHE A 460 -6.70 -12.86 10.05
C PHE A 460 -8.23 -12.77 10.03
N ARG A 461 -8.84 -13.22 11.13
CA ARG A 461 -10.25 -13.02 11.46
C ARG A 461 -10.44 -11.59 11.93
N ASN A 462 -11.47 -10.93 11.40
CA ASN A 462 -12.08 -9.71 11.94
C ASN A 462 -12.36 -9.85 13.45
N THR A 463 -11.63 -9.12 14.27
CA THR A 463 -11.99 -8.81 15.67
C THR A 463 -11.59 -7.37 15.99
N ASN A 464 -12.32 -6.40 15.42
CA ASN A 464 -12.29 -5.02 15.90
C ASN A 464 -13.70 -4.62 16.36
N HIS A 465 -14.11 -5.20 17.48
CA HIS A 465 -15.06 -4.59 18.41
C HIS A 465 -14.78 -5.23 19.78
N TYR A 466 -14.59 -4.39 20.80
CA TYR A 466 -14.10 -4.69 22.17
C TYR A 466 -12.58 -4.72 22.38
N LEU A 467 -11.93 -3.55 22.31
CA LEU A 467 -10.69 -3.29 23.06
C LEU A 467 -10.70 -1.87 23.64
N HIS A 468 -11.57 -1.66 24.62
CA HIS A 468 -11.33 -0.70 25.69
C HIS A 468 -11.23 -1.52 26.97
N GLN A 469 -10.07 -2.11 27.23
CA GLN A 469 -9.61 -2.49 28.58
C GLN A 469 -8.19 -3.06 28.55
N SER A 470 -7.31 -2.33 29.24
CA SER A 470 -6.10 -2.80 29.93
C SER A 470 -5.00 -3.47 29.09
N PHE A 471 -3.88 -2.73 29.00
CA PHE A 471 -2.51 -3.25 29.01
C PHE A 471 -2.29 -4.17 30.24
N SER A 472 -2.86 -5.38 30.26
CA SER A 472 -2.50 -6.42 31.22
C SER A 472 -3.07 -7.78 30.79
N LYS A 473 -2.54 -8.37 29.71
CA LYS A 473 -2.38 -9.82 29.58
C LYS A 473 -1.72 -10.14 28.24
N ASN A 474 -0.65 -10.91 28.34
CA ASN A 474 0.17 -11.45 27.26
C ASN A 474 1.13 -10.45 26.61
N PHE A 475 2.13 -10.00 27.37
CA PHE A 475 3.49 -9.80 26.86
C PHE A 475 4.51 -10.08 27.96
#